data_AF-N9XUJ4-F1
#
_entry.id   AF-N9XUJ4-F1
#
_cell.length_a   1.000
_cell.length_b   1.000
_cell.length_c   1.000
_cell.angle_alpha   90.00
_cell.angle_beta   90.00
_cell.angle_gamma   90.00
#
_symmetry.space_group_name_H-M   'P 1'
#
loop_
_entity.id
_entity.type
_entity.pdbx_description
1 polymer ?
#
loop_
_entity_poly.entity_id
_entity_poly.type
_entity_poly.pdbx_seq_one_letter_code
_entity_poly.pdbx_strand_id
1 'polypeptide(L)'
;MNIKEQVKLMRNIIENEYRHIQNREREALNLESDDYRISQNNQDELINKLQSLLDKEGINYLDDLIMVDSDIMGILSEYYFKEGVKAGLTNLSFLNEYETKLLL
;
A
#
# COMPACT_ATOMS: atom_id res chain seq x y z
N MET A 1 14.58 26.79 9.82
CA MET A 1 14.30 25.99 8.61
C MET A 1 13.25 26.73 7.79
N ASN A 2 13.50 26.96 6.51
CA ASN A 2 12.54 27.65 5.64
C ASN A 2 11.42 26.69 5.18
N ILE A 3 10.35 27.23 4.61
CA ILE A 3 9.20 26.44 4.14
C ILE A 3 9.62 25.37 3.12
N LYS A 4 10.55 25.68 2.22
CA LYS A 4 11.03 24.72 1.21
C LYS A 4 11.77 23.54 1.86
N GLU A 5 12.59 23.83 2.87
CA GLU A 5 13.30 22.82 3.65
C GLU A 5 12.35 21.96 4.47
N GLN A 6 11.30 22.55 5.05
CA GLN A 6 10.23 21.83 5.75
C GLN A 6 9.47 20.89 4.83
N VAL A 7 9.07 21.36 3.65
CA VAL A 7 8.38 20.53 2.64
C VAL A 7 9.28 19.39 2.17
N LYS A 8 10.57 19.65 1.95
CA LYS A 8 11.54 18.62 1.55
C LYS A 8 11.72 17.58 2.65
N LEU A 9 11.85 18.01 3.91
CA LEU A 9 11.97 17.11 5.05
C LEU A 9 10.73 16.19 5.16
N MET A 10 9.52 16.75 5.06
CA MET A 10 8.28 15.98 5.13
C MET A 10 8.18 14.94 4.02
N ARG A 11 8.55 15.30 2.78
CA ARG A 11 8.58 14.33 1.67
C ARG A 11 9.54 13.18 1.94
N ASN A 12 10.74 13.49 2.41
CA ASN A 12 11.74 12.47 2.73
C ASN A 12 11.28 11.55 3.86
N ILE A 13 10.61 12.10 4.89
CA ILE A 13 10.02 11.30 5.97
C ILE A 13 8.97 10.34 5.40
N ILE A 14 8.02 10.84 4.62
CA ILE A 14 6.94 10.02 4.04
C ILE A 14 7.51 8.88 3.18
N GLU A 15 8.50 9.19 2.33
CA GLU A 15 9.16 8.18 1.49
C GLU A 15 9.92 7.14 2.31
N ASN A 16 10.61 7.55 3.36
CA ASN A 16 11.34 6.65 4.26
C ASN A 16 10.40 5.74 5.04
N GLU A 17 9.33 6.30 5.63
CA GLU A 17 8.38 5.55 6.44
C GLU A 17 7.56 4.57 5.60
N TYR A 18 7.14 4.95 4.39
CA TYR A 18 6.48 4.01 3.48
C TYR A 18 7.34 2.76 3.24
N ARG A 19 8.62 2.95 2.92
CA ARG A 19 9.56 1.83 2.73
C ARG A 19 9.82 1.04 4.00
N HIS A 20 9.86 1.70 5.15
CA HIS A 20 10.05 1.03 6.44
C HIS A 20 8.87 0.11 6.75
N ILE A 21 7.64 0.61 6.61
CA ILE A 21 6.39 -0.12 6.85
C ILE A 21 6.26 -1.29 5.87
N GLN A 22 6.47 -1.05 4.58
CA GLN A 22 6.35 -2.08 3.54
C GLN A 22 7.23 -3.31 3.83
N ASN A 23 8.44 -3.10 4.35
CA ASN A 23 9.38 -4.17 4.68
C ASN A 23 9.04 -4.90 5.99
N ARG A 24 8.43 -4.21 6.97
CA ARG A 24 8.10 -4.79 8.29
C ARG A 24 6.75 -5.50 8.31
N GLU A 25 5.76 -4.98 7.60
CA GLU A 25 4.37 -5.40 7.79
C GLU A 25 3.91 -6.51 6.86
N ARG A 26 4.72 -6.91 5.86
CA ARG A 26 4.35 -8.01 4.96
C ARG A 26 4.09 -9.33 5.72
N GLU A 27 4.82 -9.58 6.80
CA GLU A 27 4.62 -10.74 7.66
C GLU A 27 3.43 -10.57 8.61
N ALA A 28 3.19 -9.34 9.10
CA ALA A 28 2.08 -9.02 10.00
C ALA A 28 0.73 -9.08 9.27
N LEU A 29 0.64 -8.57 8.03
CA LEU A 29 -0.60 -8.53 7.25
C LEU A 29 -1.23 -9.92 7.08
N ASN A 30 -0.38 -10.93 6.85
CA ASN A 30 -0.79 -12.31 6.70
C ASN A 30 -1.30 -12.96 7.99
N LEU A 31 -0.83 -12.48 9.14
CA LEU A 31 -1.20 -12.97 10.46
C LEU A 31 -2.41 -12.23 11.03
N GLU A 32 -2.56 -10.95 10.70
CA GLU A 32 -3.50 -10.04 11.36
C GLU A 32 -4.75 -9.72 10.53
N SER A 33 -4.77 -10.02 9.23
CA SER A 33 -5.92 -9.80 8.36
C SER A 33 -6.44 -11.09 7.75
N ASP A 34 -7.54 -11.61 8.30
CA ASP A 34 -8.23 -12.78 7.75
C ASP A 34 -8.73 -12.52 6.32
N ASP A 35 -9.22 -11.31 6.03
CA ASP A 35 -9.68 -10.92 4.69
C ASP A 35 -8.56 -10.95 3.65
N TYR A 36 -7.36 -10.46 4.02
CA TYR A 36 -6.20 -10.52 3.16
C TYR A 36 -5.81 -11.98 2.87
N ARG A 37 -5.72 -12.82 3.91
CA ARG A 37 -5.35 -14.23 3.77
C ARG A 37 -6.36 -15.00 2.91
N ILE A 38 -7.67 -14.78 3.11
CA ILE A 38 -8.72 -15.41 2.31
C ILE A 38 -8.59 -14.97 0.84
N SER A 39 -8.40 -13.68 0.60
CA SER A 39 -8.26 -13.14 -0.75
C SER A 39 -7.01 -13.67 -1.45
N GLN A 40 -5.89 -13.78 -0.74
CA GLN A 40 -4.64 -14.35 -1.25
C GLN A 40 -4.81 -15.83 -1.61
N ASN A 41 -5.40 -16.64 -0.73
CA ASN A 41 -5.66 -18.05 -1.02
C ASN A 41 -6.57 -18.22 -2.26
N ASN A 42 -7.62 -17.40 -2.37
CA ASN A 42 -8.50 -17.43 -3.54
C ASN A 42 -7.77 -17.05 -4.83
N GLN A 43 -6.86 -16.06 -4.76
CA GLN A 43 -6.02 -15.67 -5.89
C GLN A 43 -5.13 -16.84 -6.34
N ASP A 44 -4.45 -17.49 -5.40
CA ASP A 44 -3.57 -18.64 -5.69
C ASP A 44 -4.35 -19.80 -6.31
N GLU A 45 -5.55 -20.12 -5.80
CA GLU A 45 -6.41 -21.15 -6.37
C GLU A 45 -6.83 -20.83 -7.81
N LEU A 46 -7.19 -19.58 -8.09
CA LEU A 46 -7.57 -19.12 -9.42
C LEU A 46 -6.39 -19.18 -10.40
N ILE A 47 -5.20 -18.73 -9.98
CA ILE A 47 -3.99 -18.78 -10.80
C ILE A 47 -3.65 -20.23 -11.15
N ASN A 48 -3.63 -21.12 -10.16
CA ASN A 48 -3.35 -22.55 -10.38
C ASN A 48 -4.36 -23.18 -11.35
N LYS A 49 -5.65 -22.83 -11.22
CA LYS A 49 -6.69 -23.30 -12.14
C LYS A 49 -6.48 -22.79 -13.55
N LEU A 50 -6.15 -21.50 -13.72
CA LEU A 50 -5.88 -20.91 -15.03
C LEU A 50 -4.64 -21.53 -15.69
N GLN A 51 -3.55 -21.72 -14.94
CA GLN A 51 -2.34 -22.38 -15.42
C GLN A 51 -2.60 -23.82 -15.91
N SER A 52 -3.57 -24.52 -15.31
CA SER A 52 -3.96 -25.88 -15.76
C SER A 52 -4.74 -25.92 -17.08
N LEU A 53 -5.35 -24.78 -17.46
CA LEU A 53 -6.24 -24.67 -18.63
C LEU A 53 -5.57 -24.00 -19.83
N LEU A 54 -4.54 -23.21 -19.59
CA LEU A 54 -3.84 -22.43 -20.60
C LEU A 54 -2.69 -23.22 -21.21
N ASP A 55 -2.35 -22.88 -22.46
CA ASP A 55 -1.11 -23.33 -23.06
C ASP A 55 0.07 -22.48 -22.56
N LYS A 56 1.27 -22.80 -23.04
CA LYS A 56 2.49 -22.13 -22.59
C LYS A 56 2.47 -20.62 -22.86
N GLU A 57 1.91 -20.19 -23.98
CA GLU A 57 1.84 -18.77 -24.32
C GLU A 57 0.84 -18.05 -23.41
N GLY A 58 -0.32 -18.66 -23.14
CA GLY A 58 -1.29 -18.17 -22.18
C GLY A 58 -0.74 -18.07 -20.76
N ILE A 59 0.06 -19.04 -20.31
CA ILE A 59 0.75 -19.00 -19.01
C ILE A 59 1.70 -17.81 -18.94
N ASN A 60 2.51 -17.56 -19.98
CA ASN A 60 3.41 -16.40 -19.99
C ASN A 60 2.63 -15.07 -19.88
N TYR A 61 1.52 -14.92 -20.62
CA TYR A 61 0.70 -13.72 -20.50
C TYR A 61 0.05 -13.58 -19.12
N LEU A 62 -0.33 -14.69 -18.49
CA LEU A 62 -0.87 -14.67 -17.13
C LEU A 62 0.20 -14.21 -16.12
N ASP A 63 1.43 -14.73 -16.23
CA ASP A 63 2.54 -14.34 -15.36
C ASP A 63 2.90 -12.86 -15.56
N ASP A 64 2.95 -12.39 -16.81
CA ASP A 64 3.17 -10.98 -17.13
C ASP A 64 2.05 -10.08 -16.56
N LEU A 65 0.79 -10.51 -16.67
CA LEU A 65 -0.35 -9.79 -16.11
C LEU A 65 -0.24 -9.67 -14.58
N ILE A 66 0.09 -10.76 -13.89
CA ILE A 66 0.28 -10.77 -12.42
C ILE A 66 1.41 -9.81 -12.02
N MET A 67 2.51 -9.78 -12.78
CA MET A 67 3.61 -8.86 -12.54
C MET A 67 3.18 -7.40 -12.71
N VAL A 68 2.52 -7.08 -13.83
CA VAL A 68 2.03 -5.71 -14.10
C VAL A 68 1.02 -5.25 -13.05
N ASP A 69 0.09 -6.12 -12.64
CA ASP A 69 -0.89 -5.80 -11.60
C ASP A 69 -0.19 -5.55 -10.25
N SER A 70 0.79 -6.37 -9.90
CA SER A 70 1.61 -6.18 -8.69
C SER A 70 2.32 -4.82 -8.68
N ASP A 71 2.89 -4.40 -9.81
CA ASP A 71 3.53 -3.09 -9.96
C ASP A 71 2.51 -1.95 -9.82
N ILE A 72 1.35 -2.07 -10.46
CA ILE A 72 0.27 -1.08 -10.36
C ILE A 72 -0.18 -0.92 -8.90
N MET A 73 -0.38 -2.03 -8.18
CA MET A 73 -0.79 -2.00 -6.78
C MET A 73 0.28 -1.39 -5.89
N GLY A 74 1.57 -1.63 -6.17
CA GLY A 74 2.69 -0.98 -5.48
C GLY A 74 2.69 0.55 -5.67
N ILE A 75 2.47 1.01 -6.90
CA ILE A 75 2.38 2.45 -7.22
C ILE A 75 1.17 3.09 -6.56
N LEU A 76 0.00 2.43 -6.61
CA LEU A 76 -1.22 2.92 -5.98
C LEU A 76 -1.09 3.00 -4.46
N SER A 77 -0.49 1.98 -3.83
CA SER A 77 -0.24 1.96 -2.39
C SER A 77 0.65 3.14 -1.97
N GLU A 78 1.74 3.40 -2.69
CA GLU A 78 2.61 4.55 -2.42
C GLU A 78 1.86 5.88 -2.58
N TYR A 79 1.05 6.02 -3.63
CA TYR A 79 0.24 7.21 -3.87
C TYR A 79 -0.76 7.45 -2.73
N TYR A 80 -1.52 6.42 -2.33
CA TYR A 80 -2.50 6.53 -1.25
C TYR A 80 -1.88 6.76 0.11
N PHE A 81 -0.70 6.19 0.39
CA PHE A 81 0.04 6.51 1.60
C PHE A 81 0.41 8.00 1.65
N LYS A 82 0.95 8.54 0.56
CA LYS A 82 1.31 9.97 0.44
C LYS A 82 0.09 10.88 0.61
N GLU A 83 -0.99 10.63 -0.12
CA GLU A 83 -2.21 11.44 0.01
C GLU A 83 -2.90 11.24 1.35
N GLY A 84 -2.82 10.04 1.95
CA GLY A 84 -3.31 9.74 3.29
C GLY A 84 -2.61 10.55 4.37
N VAL A 85 -1.26 10.62 4.35
CA VAL A 85 -0.50 11.48 5.27
C VAL A 85 -0.86 12.96 5.07
N LYS A 86 -0.96 13.41 3.82
CA LYS A 86 -1.35 14.80 3.52
C LYS A 86 -2.76 15.11 4.03
N ALA A 87 -3.72 14.23 3.80
CA ALA A 87 -5.08 14.36 4.33
C ALA A 87 -5.06 14.38 5.86
N GLY A 88 -4.32 13.48 6.50
CA GLY A 88 -4.16 13.44 7.95
C GLY A 88 -3.49 14.66 8.57
N LEU A 89 -2.77 15.49 7.79
CA LEU A 89 -2.14 16.73 8.25
C LEU A 89 -2.92 18.00 7.87
N THR A 90 -3.83 17.91 6.91
CA THR A 90 -4.53 19.10 6.35
C THR A 90 -6.04 19.06 6.58
N ASN A 91 -6.62 17.88 6.66
CA ASN A 91 -8.03 17.65 6.93
C ASN A 91 -8.24 17.27 8.40
N LEU A 92 -7.87 18.19 9.30
CA LEU A 92 -7.94 18.00 10.76
C LEU A 92 -9.30 18.38 11.36
N SER A 93 -10.31 18.65 10.54
CA SER A 93 -11.63 19.09 11.03
C SER A 93 -12.30 18.06 11.94
N PHE A 94 -11.99 16.77 11.77
CA PHE A 94 -12.47 15.70 12.65
C PHE A 94 -11.91 15.82 14.08
N LEU A 95 -10.75 16.45 14.28
CA LEU A 95 -10.17 16.66 15.62
C LEU A 95 -11.00 17.61 16.49
N ASN A 96 -11.88 18.41 15.89
CA ASN A 96 -12.82 19.24 16.65
C ASN A 96 -13.76 18.40 17.54
N GLU A 97 -14.01 17.14 17.19
CA GLU A 97 -14.84 16.21 17.97
C GLU A 97 -14.11 15.66 19.20
N TYR A 98 -12.78 15.74 19.23
CA TYR A 98 -11.96 15.10 20.26
C TYR A 98 -11.46 16.06 21.34
N GLU A 99 -11.79 17.36 21.28
CA GLU A 99 -11.37 18.42 22.23
C GLU A 99 -9.92 18.28 22.74
N THR A 100 -9.03 17.71 21.93
CA THR A 100 -7.68 17.46 22.39
C THR A 100 -6.89 18.70 22.02
N LYS A 101 -6.57 19.53 23.02
CA LYS A 101 -5.52 20.55 22.90
C LYS A 101 -4.24 19.84 22.47
N LEU A 102 -4.00 19.80 21.16
CA LEU A 102 -2.73 19.41 20.60
C LEU A 102 -1.71 20.43 21.12
N LEU A 103 -0.92 20.00 22.10
CA LEU A 103 0.32 20.64 22.49
C LEU A 103 1.30 20.48 21.33
N LEU A 104 1.22 21.38 20.35
CA LEU A 104 2.32 21.69 19.44
C LEU A 104 3.05 22.92 19.97
#